data_AF-A0A7R9HF14-F1
#
_entry.id   AF-A0A7R9HF14-F1
#
_cell.length_a   1.000
_cell.length_b   1.000
_cell.length_c   1.000
_cell.angle_alpha   90.00
_cell.angle_beta   90.00
_cell.angle_gamma   90.00
#
_symmetry.space_group_name_H-M   'P 1'
#
loop_
_entity.id
_entity.type
_entity.pdbx_description
1 polymer ?
#
loop_
_entity_poly.entity_id
_entity_poly.type
_entity_poly.pdbx_seq_one_letter_code
_entity_poly.pdbx_strand_id
1 'polypeptide(L)' 'MTWRCNGVPECANGEDEKLCDCSLDQFKCNTGGCISQALVCDGVEHCPDFSDEWDCIHLHPETTRLEIR' A
#
# COMPACT_ATOMS: atom_id res chain seq x y z
N MET A 1 20.13 0.63 -16.18
CA MET A 1 20.12 1.90 -15.41
C MET A 1 18.75 2.07 -14.77
N THR A 2 18.60 1.72 -13.50
CA THR A 2 17.42 2.11 -12.70
C THR A 2 17.84 2.21 -11.23
N TRP A 3 18.59 3.26 -10.92
CA TRP A 3 19.06 3.59 -9.56
C TRP A 3 18.04 4.42 -8.78
N ARG A 4 16.81 4.53 -9.29
CA ARG A 4 15.69 5.13 -8.56
C ARG A 4 14.74 4.01 -8.21
N CYS A 5 14.16 4.06 -7.02
CA CYS A 5 13.12 3.15 -6.59
C CYS A 5 13.53 1.67 -6.60
N ASN A 6 14.78 1.37 -6.26
CA ASN A 6 15.27 -0.01 -6.24
C ASN A 6 15.36 -0.57 -4.81
N GLY A 7 14.90 0.18 -3.81
CA GLY A 7 14.95 -0.20 -2.39
C GLY A 7 16.33 -0.03 -1.76
N VAL A 8 17.30 0.52 -2.48
CA VAL A 8 18.67 0.77 -2.00
C VAL A 8 18.95 2.27 -2.08
N PRO A 9 19.20 2.96 -0.95
CA PRO A 9 19.59 4.36 -0.98
C PRO A 9 21.02 4.47 -1.54
N GLU A 10 21.13 4.79 -2.83
CA GLU A 10 22.40 5.03 -3.52
C GLU A 10 22.74 6.53 -3.55
N CYS A 11 21.76 7.42 -3.37
CA CYS A 11 22.00 8.86 -3.27
C CYS A 11 22.39 9.27 -1.84
N ALA A 12 23.13 10.39 -1.71
CA ALA A 12 23.71 10.86 -0.45
C ALA A 12 22.72 11.02 0.72
N ASN A 13 21.44 11.23 0.42
CA ASN A 13 20.36 11.30 1.41
C ASN A 13 19.21 10.32 1.12
N GLY A 14 19.41 9.30 0.29
CA GLY A 14 18.36 8.37 -0.14
C GLY A 14 17.25 9.02 -0.96
N GLU A 15 17.53 10.16 -1.60
CA GLU A 15 16.56 10.92 -2.42
C GLU A 15 15.98 10.09 -3.57
N ASP A 16 16.78 9.14 -4.06
CA ASP A 16 16.43 8.14 -5.05
C ASP A 16 15.31 7.19 -4.60
N GLU A 17 15.06 7.10 -3.30
CA GLU A 17 13.99 6.29 -2.67
C GLU A 17 12.89 7.14 -2.00
N LYS A 18 13.07 8.47 -1.88
CA LYS A 18 12.12 9.36 -1.19
C LYS A 18 10.93 9.81 -2.03
N LEU A 19 11.12 9.92 -3.34
CA LEU A 19 10.07 10.37 -4.28
C LEU A 19 9.60 9.21 -5.17
N CYS A 20 9.59 8.02 -4.59
CA CYS A 20 9.05 6.85 -5.24
C CYS A 20 7.55 6.82 -5.01
N ASP A 21 6.77 7.11 -6.05
CA ASP A 21 5.39 6.64 -6.07
C ASP A 21 5.42 5.12 -5.97
N CYS A 22 4.52 4.54 -5.17
CA CYS A 22 4.41 3.10 -5.09
C CYS A 22 4.21 2.55 -6.51
N SER A 23 4.78 1.37 -6.78
CA SER A 23 4.60 0.72 -8.09
C SER A 23 3.11 0.60 -8.42
N LEU A 24 2.74 0.46 -9.69
CA LEU A 24 1.34 0.34 -10.11
C LEU A 24 0.58 -0.80 -9.37
N ASP A 25 1.30 -1.85 -8.99
CA ASP A 25 0.83 -3.00 -8.23
C ASP A 25 1.02 -2.86 -6.71
N GLN A 26 1.30 -1.66 -6.21
CA GLN A 26 1.48 -1.35 -4.80
C GLN A 26 0.51 -0.24 -4.36
N PHE A 27 0.07 -0.34 -3.12
CA PHE A 27 -0.78 0.65 -2.47
C PHE A 27 0.05 1.48 -1.49
N LYS A 28 -0.20 2.79 -1.50
CA LYS A 28 0.49 3.73 -0.63
C LYS A 28 -0.30 3.92 0.66
N CYS A 29 0.30 3.54 1.79
CA CYS A 29 -0.24 3.82 3.10
C CYS A 29 -0.38 5.32 3.34
N ASN A 30 -1.40 5.72 4.08
CA ASN A 30 -1.66 7.13 4.40
C ASN A 30 -0.52 7.76 5.23
N THR A 31 0.07 7.00 6.16
CA THR A 31 1.23 7.40 6.96
C THR A 31 2.55 7.41 6.17
N GLY A 32 2.54 6.92 4.91
CA GLY A 32 3.73 6.65 4.13
C GLY A 32 4.19 5.19 4.26
N GLY A 33 4.58 4.60 3.13
CA GLY A 33 4.89 3.18 3.00
C GLY A 33 4.18 2.60 1.77
N CYS A 34 4.80 1.62 1.12
CA CYS A 34 4.23 0.92 -0.01
C CYS A 34 4.03 -0.54 0.37
N ILE A 35 2.79 -1.00 0.28
CA ILE A 35 2.43 -2.41 0.42
C ILE A 35 2.00 -2.95 -0.93
N SER A 36 1.98 -4.26 -1.12
CA SER A 36 1.41 -4.84 -2.34
C SER A 36 -0.09 -4.56 -2.41
N GLN A 37 -0.61 -4.24 -3.59
CA GLN A 37 -2.03 -3.99 -3.80
C GLN A 37 -2.90 -5.22 -3.50
N ALA A 38 -2.30 -6.42 -3.55
CA ALA A 38 -2.93 -7.67 -3.12
C ALA A 38 -3.11 -7.81 -1.60
N LEU A 39 -2.45 -6.96 -0.81
CA LEU A 39 -2.55 -6.94 0.66
C LEU A 39 -3.59 -5.91 1.15
N VAL A 40 -4.19 -5.16 0.22
CA VAL A 40 -5.26 -4.19 0.51
C VAL A 40 -6.56 -4.98 0.64
N CYS A 41 -7.31 -4.75 1.72
CA CYS A 41 -8.56 -5.45 2.02
C CYS A 41 -8.41 -6.97 2.19
N ASP A 42 -7.26 -7.44 2.69
CA ASP A 42 -7.02 -8.85 3.02
C ASP A 42 -7.55 -9.20 4.43
N GLY A 43 -7.94 -8.19 5.21
CA GLY A 43 -8.39 -8.34 6.60
C GLY A 43 -7.24 -8.30 7.61
N VAL A 44 -6.03 -7.96 7.16
CA VAL A 44 -4.81 -7.91 7.95
C VAL A 44 -4.20 -6.51 7.84
N GLU A 45 -3.78 -5.94 8.97
CA GLU A 45 -3.11 -4.65 8.99
C GLU A 45 -1.71 -4.74 8.36
N HIS A 46 -1.53 -4.16 7.18
CA HIS A 46 -0.21 -4.02 6.55
C HIS A 46 0.28 -2.58 6.60
N CYS A 47 -0.62 -1.60 6.60
CA CYS A 47 -0.27 -0.22 6.86
C CYS A 47 -0.25 0.08 8.36
N PRO A 48 0.71 0.89 8.85
CA PRO A 48 0.77 1.29 10.26
C PRO A 48 -0.43 2.15 10.70
N ASP A 49 -1.20 2.71 9.75
CA ASP A 49 -2.44 3.45 9.99
C ASP A 49 -3.71 2.58 9.87
N PHE A 50 -3.59 1.30 9.49
CA PHE A 50 -4.71 0.48 9.00
C PHE A 50 -5.36 1.01 7.70
N SER A 51 -4.68 1.91 6.98
CA SER A 51 -5.23 2.57 5.79
C SER A 51 -5.42 1.64 4.59
N ASP A 52 -4.78 0.48 4.58
CA ASP A 52 -4.98 -0.59 3.60
C ASP A 52 -6.27 -1.38 3.79
N GLU A 53 -6.91 -1.21 4.94
CA GLU A 53 -8.15 -1.88 5.32
C GLU A 53 -9.30 -0.87 5.53
N TRP A 54 -9.06 0.42 5.24
CA TRP A 54 -10.09 1.46 5.22
C TRP A 54 -10.87 1.45 3.90
N ASP A 55 -12.20 1.58 4.00
CA ASP A 55 -13.11 1.64 2.84
C ASP A 55 -13.09 0.35 1.97
N CYS A 56 -12.77 -0.79 2.59
CA CYS A 56 -12.77 -2.08 1.92
C CYS A 56 -14.19 -2.60 1.68
N ILE A 57 -14.59 -2.65 0.41
CA ILE A 57 -15.85 -3.26 0.00
C ILE A 57 -15.65 -4.78 -0.04
N HIS A 58 -15.83 -5.45 1.10
CA HIS A 58 -15.94 -6.90 1.10
C HIS A 58 -17.26 -7.30 0.45
N LEU A 59 -17.21 -7.69 -0.82
CA LEU A 59 -18.31 -8.36 -1.49
C LEU A 59 -18.43 -9.77 -0.93
N HIS A 60 -19.08 -9.92 0.24
CA HIS A 60 -19.47 -11.23 0.75
C HIS A 60 -20.51 -11.82 -0.22
N PRO A 61 -20.18 -12.87 -0.99
CA PRO A 61 -21.09 -13.43 -2.01
C PRO A 61 -22.35 -14.08 -1.40
N GLU A 62 -22.37 -14.24 -0.08
CA GLU A 62 -23.42 -14.89 0.71
C GLU A 62 -24.38 -13.92 1.41
N THR A 63 -24.02 -12.65 1.57
CA THR A 63 -24.92 -11.63 2.13
C THR A 63 -24.74 -10.36 1.33
N THR A 64 -25.76 -9.96 0.57
CA THR A 64 -25.81 -8.66 -0.13
C THR A 64 -25.92 -7.53 0.90
N ARG A 65 -24.91 -7.38 1.76
CA ARG A 65 -24.85 -6.43 2.86
C ARG A 65 -23.48 -5.79 2.79
N LEU A 66 -23.49 -4.51 2.42
CA LEU A 66 -22.31 -3.66 2.47
C LEU A 66 -22.08 -3.31 3.95
N GLU A 67 -21.17 -4.01 4.60
CA GLU A 67 -20.66 -3.57 5.91
C GLU A 67 -19.39 -2.78 5.69
N ILE A 68 -19.51 -1.47 5.85
CA ILE A 68 -18.40 -0.53 5.94
C ILE A 68 -17.80 -0.73 7.34
N ARG A 69 -16.57 -1.23 7.40
CA ARG A 69 -15.84 -1.36 8.66
C ARG A 69 -15.04 -0.10 8.96
#